data_AF-A0A925P9F4-F1
#
_entry.id   AF-A0A925P9F4-F1
#
_cell.length_a   1.000
_cell.length_b   1.000
_cell.length_c   1.000
_cell.angle_alpha   90.00
_cell.angle_beta   90.00
_cell.angle_gamma   90.00
#
_symmetry.space_group_name_H-M   'P 1'
#
loop_
_entity.id
_entity.type
_entity.pdbx_description
1 polymer ?
#
loop_
_entity_poly.entity_id
_entity_poly.type
_entity_poly.pdbx_seq_one_letter_code
_entity_poly.pdbx_strand_id
1 'polypeptide(L)'
;MPETAGGPETFASPASEPLLGEPTASTPPATLRLRVAPPLPPVPVAEPPSRYAAMRCVQHTSVPASAQCHTCGAYVCPTCDFALPRGLHVCPACAVASQTKLSPKRKRSLYWTIALAVWCTTGLAALLGGVFASAVQTPGDEMVLGSLLMIVVLVPAVIGLSIGMSTINRRLVNPPILWVATIWNALVVGAFVILSVIGAMS
;
A
#
# COMPACT_ATOMS: atom_id res chain seq x y z
N MET A 1 -16.35 -12.97 17.99
CA MET A 1 -14.97 -13.49 18.03
C MET A 1 -14.24 -12.75 19.12
N PRO A 2 -13.69 -13.44 20.14
CA PRO A 2 -13.25 -12.81 21.37
C PRO A 2 -11.93 -12.05 21.19
N GLU A 3 -11.89 -10.85 21.77
CA GLU A 3 -10.69 -10.07 22.05
C GLU A 3 -9.70 -10.91 22.85
N THR A 4 -8.57 -11.24 22.23
CA THR A 4 -7.39 -11.71 22.95
C THR A 4 -6.75 -10.52 23.66
N ALA A 5 -6.91 -10.48 24.97
CA ALA A 5 -6.20 -9.60 25.88
C ALA A 5 -4.68 -9.73 25.67
N GLY A 6 -4.05 -8.69 25.14
CA GLY A 6 -2.59 -8.56 25.12
C GLY A 6 -2.11 -8.30 26.54
N GLY A 7 -1.33 -9.23 27.08
CA GLY A 7 -0.70 -9.11 28.38
C GLY A 7 0.33 -7.96 28.43
N PRO A 8 0.68 -7.48 29.64
CA PRO A 8 1.64 -6.41 29.82
C PRO A 8 3.03 -6.88 29.35
N GLU A 9 3.54 -6.29 28.27
CA GLU A 9 4.94 -6.41 27.90
C GLU A 9 5.77 -5.69 28.97
N THR A 10 6.32 -6.50 29.87
CA THR A 10 7.31 -6.10 30.86
C THR A 10 8.53 -5.55 30.12
N PHE A 11 8.64 -4.22 30.05
CA PHE A 11 9.85 -3.54 29.57
C PHE A 11 10.99 -3.89 30.54
N ALA A 12 11.83 -4.84 30.14
CA ALA A 12 13.10 -5.07 30.79
C ALA A 12 13.95 -3.80 30.68
N SER A 13 14.18 -3.16 31.82
CA SER A 13 15.05 -2.01 31.96
C SER A 13 16.43 -2.37 31.40
N PRO A 14 17.00 -1.62 30.44
CA PRO A 14 18.34 -1.89 29.98
C PRO A 14 19.30 -1.72 31.17
N ALA A 15 20.11 -2.76 31.39
CA ALA A 15 21.16 -2.78 32.38
C ALA A 15 22.05 -1.54 32.18
N SER A 16 22.23 -0.79 33.27
CA SER A 16 23.18 0.31 33.38
C SER A 16 24.55 -0.14 32.88
N GLU A 17 24.96 0.39 31.74
CA GLU A 17 26.34 0.27 31.26
C GLU A 17 27.31 0.80 32.33
N PRO A 18 28.38 0.08 32.63
CA PRO A 18 29.37 0.51 33.60
C PRO A 18 30.06 1.78 33.11
N LEU A 19 30.06 2.80 33.99
CA LEU A 19 30.87 4.01 33.89
C LEU A 19 32.33 3.65 33.58
N LEU A 20 32.69 3.76 32.30
CA LEU A 20 34.07 3.73 31.84
C LEU A 20 34.77 5.02 32.26
N GLY A 21 35.56 4.90 33.33
CA GLY A 21 36.89 5.49 33.46
C GLY A 21 36.98 7.01 33.56
N GLU A 22 37.36 7.48 34.75
CA GLU A 22 37.91 8.82 34.95
C GLU A 22 39.11 9.08 34.01
N PRO A 23 39.07 10.13 33.17
CA PRO A 23 40.20 10.50 32.33
C PRO A 23 41.31 11.12 33.18
N THR A 24 42.38 10.36 33.37
CA THR A 24 43.65 10.81 33.97
C THR A 24 44.29 11.92 33.14
N ALA A 25 44.61 13.02 33.83
CA ALA A 25 45.71 13.97 33.58
C ALA A 25 45.90 14.53 32.14
N SER A 26 45.22 15.65 31.90
CA SER A 26 45.74 16.89 31.30
C SER A 26 46.75 16.78 30.15
N THR A 27 46.25 16.45 28.96
CA THR A 27 46.78 17.07 27.73
C THR A 27 46.01 18.38 27.53
N PRO A 28 46.66 19.55 27.36
CA PRO A 28 45.95 20.79 27.08
C PRO A 28 45.05 20.58 25.85
N PRO A 29 43.77 20.96 25.88
CA PRO A 29 42.86 20.71 24.78
C PRO A 29 43.47 21.32 23.53
N ALA A 30 43.81 20.47 22.56
CA ALA A 30 44.19 20.92 21.23
C ALA A 30 43.06 21.85 20.79
N THR A 31 43.35 23.15 20.72
CA THR A 31 42.37 24.15 20.34
C THR A 31 41.97 23.78 18.93
N LEU A 32 40.81 23.13 18.83
CA LEU A 32 40.21 22.69 17.58
C LEU A 32 39.83 23.98 16.88
N ARG A 33 40.79 24.56 16.17
CA ARG A 33 40.59 25.74 15.35
C ARG A 33 39.65 25.27 14.26
N LEU A 34 38.35 25.52 14.46
CA LEU A 34 37.35 25.39 13.42
C LEU A 34 37.85 26.25 12.26
N ARG A 35 38.45 25.60 11.27
CA ARG A 35 38.84 26.24 10.04
C ARG A 35 37.51 26.60 9.39
N VAL A 36 37.13 27.87 9.46
CA VAL A 36 35.94 28.37 8.80
C VAL A 36 36.09 28.00 7.33
N ALA A 37 35.27 27.05 6.87
CA ALA A 37 35.27 26.66 5.48
C ALA A 37 34.96 27.93 4.67
N PRO A 38 35.72 28.20 3.59
CA PRO A 38 35.41 29.31 2.69
C PRO A 38 33.92 29.24 2.31
N PRO A 39 33.19 30.36 2.28
CA PRO A 39 31.79 30.35 1.88
C PRO A 39 31.69 29.69 0.51
N LEU A 40 30.93 28.60 0.44
CA LEU A 40 30.70 27.92 -0.83
C LEU A 40 30.04 28.91 -1.80
N PRO A 41 30.42 28.92 -3.09
CA PRO A 41 29.71 29.71 -4.08
C PRO A 41 28.22 29.37 -4.01
N PRO A 42 27.32 30.37 -4.17
CA PRO A 42 25.89 30.13 -4.13
C PRO A 42 25.56 29.06 -5.17
N VAL A 43 25.10 27.90 -4.70
CA VAL A 43 24.64 26.85 -5.61
C VAL A 43 23.44 27.44 -6.35
N PRO A 44 23.45 27.48 -7.69
CA PRO A 44 22.30 27.95 -8.45
C PRO A 44 21.09 27.15 -8.01
N VAL A 45 20.15 27.81 -7.35
CA VAL A 45 18.91 27.21 -6.90
C VAL A 45 18.14 26.88 -8.16
N ALA A 46 18.09 25.59 -8.50
CA ALA A 46 17.33 25.12 -9.65
C ALA A 46 15.89 25.61 -9.48
N GLU A 47 15.42 26.37 -10.46
CA GLU A 47 14.07 26.91 -10.44
C GLU A 47 13.08 25.73 -10.34
N PRO A 48 12.16 25.75 -9.36
CA PRO A 48 11.27 24.63 -9.16
C PRO A 48 10.45 24.40 -10.43
N PRO A 49 10.21 23.14 -10.82
CA PRO A 49 9.42 22.86 -12.00
C PRO A 49 8.07 23.58 -11.89
N SER A 50 7.74 24.39 -12.91
CA SER A 50 6.60 25.31 -12.94
C SER A 50 5.25 24.66 -12.63
N ARG A 51 5.17 23.33 -12.74
CA ARG A 51 3.98 22.51 -12.48
C ARG A 51 3.42 22.65 -11.06
N TYR A 52 4.20 23.14 -10.09
CA TYR A 52 3.78 23.28 -8.70
C TYR A 52 3.66 24.73 -8.21
N ALA A 53 3.91 25.72 -9.07
CA ALA A 53 3.96 27.13 -8.66
C ALA A 53 2.63 27.63 -8.06
N ALA A 54 1.49 27.08 -8.50
CA ALA A 54 0.17 27.41 -7.97
C ALA A 54 -0.22 26.66 -6.69
N MET A 55 0.55 25.61 -6.32
CA MET A 55 0.26 24.77 -5.16
C MET A 55 1.00 25.30 -3.93
N ARG A 56 0.42 25.10 -2.73
CA ARG A 56 1.00 25.53 -1.46
C ARG A 56 1.46 24.35 -0.63
N CYS A 57 2.48 24.55 0.20
CA CYS A 57 2.94 23.50 1.09
C CYS A 57 1.87 23.16 2.13
N VAL A 58 1.68 21.87 2.40
CA VAL A 58 0.74 21.38 3.42
C VAL A 58 1.08 21.85 4.84
N GLN A 59 2.36 22.05 5.15
CA GLN A 59 2.82 22.57 6.44
C GLN A 59 2.86 24.10 6.47
N HIS A 60 3.06 24.73 5.30
CA HIS A 60 3.25 26.17 5.16
C HIS A 60 2.40 26.70 4.02
N THR A 61 1.15 27.05 4.30
CA THR A 61 0.17 27.49 3.29
C THR A 61 0.57 28.78 2.57
N SER A 62 1.46 29.58 3.16
CA SER A 62 2.01 30.79 2.55
C SER A 62 3.14 30.52 1.54
N VAL A 63 3.78 29.35 1.58
CA VAL A 63 4.98 29.04 0.78
C VAL A 63 4.61 28.19 -0.45
N PRO A 64 5.07 28.55 -1.66
CA PRO A 64 4.83 27.74 -2.85
C PRO A 64 5.50 26.37 -2.71
N ALA A 65 4.83 25.34 -3.25
CA ALA A 65 5.36 24.00 -3.28
C ALA A 65 6.39 23.82 -4.39
N SER A 66 7.46 23.07 -4.10
CA SER A 66 8.49 22.68 -5.07
C SER A 66 8.34 21.24 -5.55
N ALA A 67 7.72 20.38 -4.74
CA ALA A 67 7.54 18.97 -5.05
C ALA A 67 6.21 18.43 -4.49
N GLN A 68 5.80 17.27 -4.99
CA GLN A 68 4.68 16.50 -4.46
C GLN A 68 5.24 15.30 -3.69
N CYS A 69 4.82 15.13 -2.44
CA CYS A 69 5.21 13.99 -1.61
C CYS A 69 4.79 12.68 -2.28
N HIS A 70 5.75 11.79 -2.47
CA HIS A 70 5.57 10.50 -3.10
C HIS A 70 4.59 9.59 -2.34
N THR A 71 4.60 9.69 -1.01
CA THR A 71 3.84 8.80 -0.14
C THR A 71 2.37 9.19 0.01
N CYS A 72 2.08 10.45 0.32
CA CYS A 72 0.71 10.92 0.57
C CYS A 72 0.13 11.80 -0.54
N GLY A 73 0.93 12.21 -1.53
CA GLY A 73 0.51 13.12 -2.60
C GLY A 73 0.39 14.59 -2.18
N ALA A 74 0.69 14.94 -0.93
CA ALA A 74 0.63 16.33 -0.46
C ALA A 74 1.78 17.17 -1.06
N TYR A 75 1.52 18.45 -1.32
CA TYR A 75 2.53 19.36 -1.84
C TYR A 75 3.47 19.88 -0.73
N VAL A 76 4.77 19.92 -1.00
CA VAL A 76 5.82 20.32 -0.05
C VAL A 76 6.66 21.47 -0.60
N CYS A 77 7.02 22.43 0.26
CA CYS A 77 7.98 23.49 -0.08
C CYS A 77 9.42 22.95 -0.02
N PRO A 78 10.42 23.70 -0.54
CA PRO A 78 11.82 23.27 -0.53
C PRO A 78 12.36 22.91 0.87
N THR A 79 11.86 23.57 1.92
CA THR A 79 12.27 23.30 3.31
C THR A 79 11.66 22.01 3.88
N CYS A 80 10.46 21.65 3.44
CA CYS A 80 9.74 20.44 3.89
C CYS A 80 9.97 19.24 2.97
N ASP A 81 10.81 19.39 1.95
CA ASP A 81 11.07 18.37 0.95
C ASP A 81 12.26 17.49 1.37
N PHE A 82 11.95 16.28 1.82
CA PHE A 82 12.96 15.26 2.04
C PHE A 82 13.22 14.56 0.70
N ALA A 83 14.30 14.96 0.04
CA ALA A 83 14.78 14.32 -1.18
C ALA A 83 15.58 13.06 -0.84
N LEU A 84 15.03 11.89 -1.17
CA LEU A 84 15.70 10.59 -1.09
C LEU A 84 16.33 10.24 -2.45
N PRO A 85 17.30 9.29 -2.46
CA PRO A 85 17.90 8.79 -3.70
C PRO A 85 16.83 8.36 -4.72
N ARG A 86 17.11 8.55 -6.01
CA ARG A 86 16.19 8.32 -7.15
C ARG A 86 15.07 9.37 -7.30
N GLY A 87 15.27 10.58 -6.78
CA GLY A 87 14.33 11.70 -6.96
C GLY A 87 13.01 11.49 -6.22
N LEU A 88 13.05 10.80 -5.07
CA LEU A 88 11.86 10.54 -4.28
C LEU A 88 11.69 11.63 -3.22
N HIS A 89 10.68 12.47 -3.39
CA HIS A 89 10.37 13.59 -2.49
C HIS A 89 9.35 13.16 -1.43
N VAL A 90 9.61 13.37 -0.15
CA VAL A 90 8.73 12.93 0.95
C VAL A 90 8.49 14.08 1.93
N CYS A 91 7.27 14.22 2.47
CA CYS A 91 6.97 15.25 3.47
C CYS A 91 7.43 14.81 4.88
N PRO A 92 7.69 15.74 5.82
CA PRO A 92 8.11 15.42 7.18
C PRO A 92 7.16 14.45 7.88
N ALA A 93 5.84 14.65 7.72
CA ALA A 93 4.84 13.78 8.30
C ALA A 93 4.99 12.32 7.81
N CYS A 94 5.28 12.10 6.53
CA CYS A 94 5.49 10.77 5.98
C CYS A 94 6.90 10.21 6.23
N ALA A 95 7.91 11.06 6.38
CA ALA A 95 9.27 10.65 6.69
C ALA A 95 9.39 10.11 8.13
N VAL A 96 8.66 10.74 9.07
CA VAL A 96 8.67 10.35 10.49
C VAL A 96 7.63 9.27 10.80
N ALA A 97 6.52 9.23 10.06
CA ALA A 97 5.54 8.16 10.21
C ALA A 97 6.14 6.83 9.75
N SER A 98 6.56 5.98 10.70
CA SER A 98 6.83 4.58 10.41
C SER A 98 5.58 3.99 9.73
N GLN A 99 5.70 3.63 8.45
CA GLN A 99 4.60 3.16 7.59
C GLN A 99 4.11 1.75 8.00
N THR A 100 4.04 1.45 9.30
CA THR A 100 3.67 0.13 9.81
C THR A 100 2.17 -0.10 9.79
N LYS A 101 1.36 0.97 9.77
CA LYS A 101 -0.11 0.87 9.76
C LYS A 101 -0.69 1.19 8.38
N LEU A 102 -1.23 0.17 7.73
CA LEU A 102 -2.04 0.30 6.51
C LEU A 102 -3.13 1.37 6.72
N SER A 103 -3.22 2.34 5.81
CA SER A 103 -4.31 3.33 5.79
C SER A 103 -5.68 2.61 5.89
N PRO A 104 -6.63 3.13 6.70
CA PRO A 104 -7.92 2.47 6.90
C PRO A 104 -8.70 2.27 5.59
N LYS A 105 -8.54 3.18 4.61
CA LYS A 105 -9.11 3.01 3.27
C LYS A 105 -8.53 1.79 2.54
N ARG A 106 -7.20 1.62 2.58
CA ARG A 106 -6.51 0.46 1.99
C ARG A 106 -6.89 -0.83 2.71
N LYS A 107 -7.03 -0.79 4.04
CA LYS A 107 -7.49 -1.93 4.84
C LYS A 107 -8.91 -2.36 4.44
N ARG A 108 -9.83 -1.40 4.30
CA ARG A 108 -11.20 -1.68 3.81
C ARG A 108 -11.21 -2.28 2.40
N SER A 109 -10.39 -1.75 1.51
CA SER A 109 -10.26 -2.27 0.14
C SER A 109 -9.71 -3.70 0.11
N LEU A 110 -8.72 -4.01 0.96
CA LEU A 110 -8.16 -5.36 1.11
C LEU A 110 -9.24 -6.34 1.59
N TYR A 111 -10.05 -5.96 2.59
CA TYR A 111 -11.15 -6.81 3.05
C TYR A 111 -12.19 -7.07 1.95
N TRP A 112 -12.53 -6.07 1.14
CA TRP A 112 -13.45 -6.26 0.00
C TRP A 112 -12.90 -7.23 -1.04
N THR A 113 -11.62 -7.13 -1.43
CA THR A 113 -11.02 -8.07 -2.39
C THR A 113 -11.02 -9.51 -1.87
N ILE A 114 -10.74 -9.71 -0.57
CA ILE A 114 -10.79 -11.04 0.05
C ILE A 114 -12.22 -11.56 0.14
N ALA A 115 -13.17 -10.73 0.57
CA ALA A 115 -14.58 -11.13 0.67
C ALA A 115 -15.14 -11.56 -0.69
N LEU A 116 -14.82 -10.83 -1.76
CA LEU A 116 -15.21 -11.19 -3.13
C LEU A 116 -14.55 -12.49 -3.59
N ALA A 117 -13.26 -12.70 -3.28
CA ALA A 117 -12.58 -13.95 -3.62
C ALA A 117 -13.23 -15.16 -2.91
N VAL A 118 -13.56 -15.03 -1.62
CA VAL A 118 -14.28 -16.07 -0.86
C VAL A 118 -15.66 -16.30 -1.46
N TRP A 119 -16.41 -15.24 -1.76
CA TRP A 119 -17.73 -15.32 -2.38
C TRP A 119 -17.69 -16.09 -3.71
N CYS A 120 -16.77 -15.73 -4.61
CA CYS A 120 -16.60 -16.42 -5.89
C CYS A 120 -16.25 -17.89 -5.69
N THR A 121 -15.39 -18.20 -4.71
CA THR A 121 -14.99 -19.58 -4.40
C THR A 121 -16.18 -20.38 -3.89
N THR A 122 -16.99 -19.82 -2.99
CA THR A 122 -18.19 -20.48 -2.49
C THR A 122 -19.26 -20.65 -3.57
N GLY A 123 -19.45 -19.65 -4.43
CA GLY A 123 -20.40 -19.72 -5.54
C GLY A 123 -19.99 -20.78 -6.56
N LEU A 124 -18.70 -20.82 -6.92
CA LEU A 124 -18.16 -21.84 -7.82
C LEU A 124 -18.25 -23.24 -7.20
N ALA A 125 -17.90 -23.40 -5.92
CA ALA A 125 -18.01 -24.67 -5.22
C ALA A 125 -19.47 -25.16 -5.11
N ALA A 126 -20.44 -24.27 -4.87
CA ALA A 126 -21.86 -24.62 -4.85
C ALA A 126 -22.36 -25.09 -6.23
N LEU A 127 -21.93 -24.41 -7.30
CA LEU A 127 -22.26 -24.79 -8.68
C LEU A 127 -21.66 -26.15 -9.05
N LEU A 128 -20.37 -26.34 -8.80
CA LEU A 128 -19.68 -27.61 -9.10
C LEU A 128 -20.14 -28.76 -8.20
N GLY A 129 -20.56 -28.46 -6.97
CA GLY A 129 -21.12 -29.44 -6.04
C GLY A 129 -22.54 -29.88 -6.37
N GLY A 130 -23.15 -29.33 -7.43
CA GLY A 130 -24.49 -29.73 -7.87
C GLY A 130 -25.61 -29.20 -6.97
N VAL A 131 -25.38 -28.14 -6.18
CA VAL A 131 -26.43 -27.52 -5.34
C VAL A 131 -27.62 -27.06 -6.19
N PHE A 132 -27.37 -26.75 -7.46
CA PHE A 132 -28.38 -26.34 -8.44
C PHE A 132 -28.78 -27.45 -9.43
N ALA A 133 -28.36 -28.69 -9.23
CA ALA A 133 -28.69 -29.79 -10.14
C ALA A 133 -30.21 -30.02 -10.26
N SER A 134 -30.95 -29.78 -9.18
CA SER A 134 -32.42 -29.89 -9.18
C SER A 134 -33.12 -28.74 -9.91
N ALA A 135 -32.43 -27.62 -10.14
CA ALA A 135 -32.96 -26.43 -10.79
C ALA A 135 -32.87 -26.46 -12.32
N VAL A 136 -32.18 -27.46 -12.90
CA VAL A 136 -32.05 -27.64 -14.35
C VAL A 136 -32.87 -28.86 -14.76
N GLN A 137 -34.18 -28.67 -14.93
CA GLN A 137 -35.07 -29.75 -15.40
C GLN A 137 -35.57 -29.49 -16.81
N THR A 138 -35.59 -28.23 -17.23
CA THR A 138 -36.09 -27.81 -18.53
C THR A 138 -34.97 -27.15 -19.36
N PRO A 139 -35.06 -27.20 -20.71
CA PRO A 139 -34.08 -26.54 -21.57
C PRO A 139 -33.96 -25.03 -21.33
N GLY A 140 -35.01 -24.39 -20.81
CA GLY A 140 -34.98 -22.98 -20.45
C GLY A 140 -34.13 -22.67 -19.21
N ASP A 141 -33.93 -23.65 -18.33
CA ASP A 141 -33.18 -23.48 -17.09
C ASP A 141 -31.67 -23.36 -17.33
N GLU A 142 -31.17 -23.86 -18.47
CA GLU A 142 -29.76 -23.72 -18.86
C GLU A 142 -29.35 -22.25 -19.01
N MET A 143 -30.21 -21.43 -19.62
CA MET A 143 -29.98 -19.98 -19.75
C MET A 143 -29.96 -19.28 -18.38
N VAL A 144 -30.83 -19.72 -17.48
CA VAL A 144 -30.90 -19.17 -16.11
C VAL A 144 -29.66 -19.55 -15.32
N LEU A 145 -29.19 -20.79 -15.44
CA LEU A 145 -27.97 -21.25 -14.78
C LEU A 145 -26.75 -20.48 -15.29
N GLY A 146 -26.63 -20.28 -16.61
CA GLY A 146 -25.56 -19.47 -17.20
C GLY A 146 -25.58 -18.03 -16.67
N SER A 147 -26.77 -17.42 -16.58
CA SER A 147 -26.95 -16.07 -16.05
C SER A 147 -26.59 -15.97 -14.57
N LEU A 148 -27.00 -16.95 -13.76
CA LEU A 148 -26.63 -17.05 -12.34
C LEU A 148 -25.12 -17.17 -12.18
N LEU A 149 -24.49 -18.01 -12.98
CA LEU A 149 -23.05 -18.22 -12.97
C LEU A 149 -22.29 -16.92 -13.32
N MET A 150 -22.79 -16.14 -14.28
CA MET A 150 -22.24 -14.81 -14.60
C MET A 150 -22.41 -13.80 -13.45
N ILE A 151 -23.60 -13.71 -12.85
CA ILE A 151 -23.91 -12.71 -11.81
C ILE A 151 -23.24 -13.05 -10.48
N VAL A 152 -23.26 -14.33 -10.08
CA VAL A 152 -22.80 -14.77 -8.77
C VAL A 152 -21.29 -14.98 -8.71
N VAL A 153 -20.66 -15.40 -9.82
CA VAL A 153 -19.23 -15.72 -9.84
C VAL A 153 -18.44 -14.71 -10.67
N LEU A 154 -18.79 -14.48 -11.93
CA LEU A 154 -17.95 -13.66 -12.82
C LEU A 154 -17.93 -12.18 -12.41
N VAL A 155 -19.09 -11.55 -12.21
CA VAL A 155 -19.18 -10.11 -11.88
C VAL A 155 -18.40 -9.78 -10.60
N PRO A 156 -18.57 -10.52 -9.48
CA PRO A 156 -17.78 -10.28 -8.27
C PRO A 156 -16.28 -10.55 -8.46
N ALA A 157 -15.89 -11.53 -9.27
CA ALA A 157 -14.49 -11.81 -9.56
C ALA A 157 -13.83 -10.66 -10.34
N VAL A 158 -14.51 -10.11 -11.34
CA VAL A 158 -14.03 -8.94 -12.10
C VAL A 158 -13.88 -7.71 -11.20
N ILE A 159 -14.90 -7.41 -10.37
CA ILE A 159 -14.83 -6.31 -9.40
C ILE A 159 -13.67 -6.52 -8.42
N GLY A 160 -13.54 -7.74 -7.88
CA GLY A 160 -12.47 -8.11 -6.96
C GLY A 160 -11.08 -7.94 -7.57
N LEU A 161 -10.92 -8.34 -8.83
CA LEU A 161 -9.69 -8.15 -9.59
C LEU A 161 -9.37 -6.67 -9.82
N SER A 162 -10.35 -5.86 -10.23
CA SER A 162 -10.16 -4.41 -10.45
C SER A 162 -9.73 -3.69 -9.17
N ILE A 163 -10.40 -4.00 -8.05
CA ILE A 163 -10.05 -3.44 -6.74
C ILE A 163 -8.64 -3.92 -6.33
N GLY A 164 -8.35 -5.21 -6.47
CA GLY A 164 -7.04 -5.79 -6.17
C GLY A 164 -5.92 -5.06 -6.91
N MET A 165 -6.04 -4.94 -8.23
CA MET A 165 -5.06 -4.25 -9.07
C MET A 165 -4.89 -2.77 -8.72
N SER A 166 -5.98 -2.07 -8.37
CA SER A 166 -5.92 -0.67 -7.92
C SER A 166 -5.17 -0.50 -6.58
N THR A 167 -5.24 -1.50 -5.70
CA THR A 167 -4.56 -1.46 -4.40
C THR A 167 -3.11 -1.90 -4.41
N ILE A 168 -2.67 -2.61 -5.46
CA ILE A 168 -1.27 -3.03 -5.62
C ILE A 168 -0.44 -1.79 -5.96
N ASN A 169 0.17 -1.20 -4.93
CA ASN A 169 1.19 -0.20 -5.13
C ASN A 169 2.54 -0.90 -5.17
N ARG A 170 3.20 -0.94 -6.34
CA ARG A 170 4.54 -1.54 -6.52
C ARG A 170 5.62 -0.92 -5.62
N ARG A 171 5.34 0.26 -5.04
CA ARG A 171 6.30 1.03 -4.22
C ARG A 171 6.18 0.74 -2.72
N LEU A 172 5.07 0.16 -2.27
CA LEU A 172 4.85 -0.21 -0.88
C LEU A 172 4.96 -1.73 -0.75
N VAL A 173 5.50 -2.23 0.36
CA VAL A 173 5.44 -3.66 0.67
C VAL A 173 3.96 -4.03 0.82
N ASN A 174 3.45 -4.80 -0.14
CA ASN A 174 2.08 -5.27 -0.12
C ASN A 174 2.01 -6.53 0.76
N PRO A 175 1.00 -6.68 1.62
CA PRO A 175 0.84 -7.91 2.38
C PRO A 175 0.62 -9.09 1.40
N PRO A 176 1.21 -10.28 1.65
CA PRO A 176 1.12 -11.42 0.73
C PRO A 176 -0.33 -11.83 0.40
N ILE A 177 -1.22 -11.71 1.40
CA ILE A 177 -2.64 -12.07 1.24
C ILE A 177 -3.34 -11.27 0.13
N LEU A 178 -2.92 -10.02 -0.11
CA LEU A 178 -3.49 -9.19 -1.18
C LEU A 178 -3.11 -9.72 -2.56
N TRP A 179 -1.88 -10.21 -2.72
CA TRP A 179 -1.44 -10.87 -3.96
C TRP A 179 -2.20 -12.16 -4.21
N VAL A 180 -2.34 -13.00 -3.17
CA VAL A 180 -3.09 -14.26 -3.28
C VAL A 180 -4.53 -14.00 -3.72
N ALA A 181 -5.23 -13.06 -3.08
CA ALA A 181 -6.62 -12.74 -3.45
C ALA A 181 -6.74 -12.16 -4.86
N THR A 182 -5.79 -11.32 -5.29
CA THR A 182 -5.80 -10.73 -6.64
C THR A 182 -5.53 -11.79 -7.71
N ILE A 183 -4.53 -12.66 -7.49
CA ILE A 183 -4.20 -13.77 -8.40
C ILE A 183 -5.38 -14.74 -8.50
N TRP A 184 -6.02 -15.07 -7.37
CA TRP A 184 -7.18 -15.94 -7.37
C TRP A 184 -8.35 -15.38 -8.18
N ASN A 185 -8.71 -14.11 -7.98
CA ASN A 185 -9.74 -13.46 -8.80
C ASN A 185 -9.36 -13.45 -10.28
N ALA A 186 -8.08 -13.22 -10.62
CA ALA A 186 -7.60 -13.30 -12.00
C ALA A 186 -7.75 -14.70 -12.61
N LEU A 187 -7.45 -15.76 -11.84
CA LEU A 187 -7.62 -17.14 -12.28
C LEU A 187 -9.10 -17.48 -12.52
N VAL A 188 -10.00 -17.06 -11.63
CA VAL A 188 -11.45 -17.28 -11.79
C VAL A 188 -11.96 -16.59 -13.06
N VAL A 189 -11.59 -15.33 -13.28
CA VAL A 189 -11.96 -14.59 -14.51
C VAL A 189 -11.36 -15.28 -15.75
N GLY A 190 -10.08 -15.66 -15.71
CA GLY A 190 -9.41 -16.33 -16.82
C GLY A 190 -10.04 -17.67 -17.18
N ALA A 191 -10.36 -18.50 -16.19
CA ALA A 191 -11.05 -19.77 -16.40
C ALA A 191 -12.42 -19.56 -17.07
N PHE A 192 -13.16 -18.55 -16.61
CA PHE A 192 -14.44 -18.17 -17.21
C PHE A 192 -14.32 -17.76 -18.68
N VAL A 193 -13.37 -16.88 -18.99
CA VAL A 193 -13.13 -16.44 -20.37
C VAL A 193 -12.80 -17.64 -21.27
N ILE A 194 -11.98 -18.57 -20.80
CA ILE A 194 -11.65 -19.80 -21.54
C ILE A 194 -12.90 -20.65 -21.78
N LEU A 195 -13.71 -20.90 -20.75
CA LEU A 195 -14.96 -21.66 -20.87
C LEU A 195 -15.95 -21.00 -21.84
N SER A 196 -16.08 -19.67 -21.79
CA SER A 196 -16.94 -18.92 -22.71
C SER A 196 -16.47 -19.04 -24.17
N VAL A 197 -15.17 -19.06 -24.43
CA VAL A 197 -14.64 -19.27 -25.79
C VAL A 197 -14.91 -20.69 -26.27
N ILE A 198 -14.70 -21.70 -25.42
CA ILE A 198 -15.00 -23.10 -25.77
C ILE A 198 -16.48 -23.27 -26.10
N GLY A 199 -17.37 -22.73 -25.25
CA GLY A 199 -18.82 -22.79 -25.46
C GLY A 199 -19.31 -22.00 -26.68
N ALA A 200 -18.57 -20.99 -27.13
CA ALA A 200 -18.89 -20.27 -28.36
C ALA A 200 -18.46 -21.01 -29.64
N MET A 201 -17.59 -22.01 -29.51
CA MET A 201 -17.09 -22.81 -30.65
C MET A 201 -17.86 -24.14 -30.83
N SER A 202 -18.58 -24.59 -29.80
CA SER A 202 -19.44 -25.77 -29.83
C SER A 202 -20.82 -25.46 -30.37
#